data_AF-A0A838SJT2-F1
#
_entry.id   AF-A0A838SJT2-F1
#
_cell.length_a   1.000
_cell.length_b   1.000
_cell.length_c   1.000
_cell.angle_alpha   90.00
_cell.angle_beta   90.00
_cell.angle_gamma   90.00
#
_symmetry.space_group_name_H-M   'P 1'
#
loop_
_entity.id
_entity.type
_entity.pdbx_description
1 polymer ?
#
loop_
_entity_poly.entity_id
_entity_poly.type
_entity_poly.pdbx_seq_one_letter_code
_entity_poly.pdbx_strand_id
1 'polypeptide(L)'
;MSTSPVTSHPPIHTVPIPQEILEEIETFEDEVNRLQSGDTPSDVFKPFRLQYGIYGQRQPDVQMIRIKIPFGGLNANQLRQVADIADTFATGVGHVTTRQDIQLHFVPLRHVGTIMRKLAEVELTTREACANTVRNVTACALAGVCPGEVFDVTPYAKTVAYHLLRNPLNQSLPRKFKIAFSGCKHDCALTPIHDVGLLAVRNPEGVPGFKMVVGGGLGSTPRLAKVLHEFVPMEELIPATEAMLKVFDN
;
A
#
# COMPACT_ATOMS: atom_id res chain seq x y z
N MET A 1 -42.40 -10.88 -18.23
CA MET A 1 -41.46 -9.77 -17.99
C MET A 1 -40.69 -10.11 -16.73
N SER A 2 -39.43 -10.52 -16.86
CA SER A 2 -38.57 -10.85 -15.72
C SER A 2 -38.05 -9.55 -15.12
N THR A 3 -38.70 -9.05 -14.09
CA THR A 3 -38.14 -7.99 -13.25
C THR A 3 -37.01 -8.61 -12.44
N SER A 4 -35.79 -8.54 -12.96
CA SER A 4 -34.60 -8.76 -12.13
C SER A 4 -34.74 -7.87 -10.89
N PRO A 5 -34.59 -8.41 -9.67
CA PRO A 5 -34.67 -7.58 -8.48
C PRO A 5 -33.54 -6.56 -8.58
N VAL A 6 -33.91 -5.28 -8.59
CA VAL A 6 -32.96 -4.18 -8.40
C VAL A 6 -32.44 -4.35 -6.98
N THR A 7 -31.33 -5.08 -6.82
CA THR A 7 -30.60 -5.07 -5.56
C THR A 7 -30.01 -3.68 -5.43
N SER A 8 -30.71 -2.79 -4.72
CA SER A 8 -30.17 -1.48 -4.37
C SER A 8 -28.87 -1.72 -3.62
N HIS A 9 -27.73 -1.36 -4.21
CA HIS A 9 -26.45 -1.43 -3.52
C HIS A 9 -26.54 -0.55 -2.26
N PRO A 10 -26.03 -1.02 -1.10
CA PRO A 10 -25.99 -0.19 0.09
C PRO A 10 -25.25 1.11 -0.22
N PRO A 11 -25.70 2.26 0.33
CA PRO A 11 -25.04 3.53 0.07
C PRO A 11 -23.59 3.49 0.56
N ILE A 12 -22.73 4.24 -0.14
CA ILE A 12 -21.37 4.47 0.31
C ILE A 12 -21.40 5.63 1.30
N HIS A 13 -20.86 5.39 2.49
CA HIS A 13 -20.70 6.40 3.52
C HIS A 13 -19.36 7.10 3.35
N THR A 14 -19.38 8.41 3.18
CA THR A 14 -18.18 9.23 3.01
C THR A 14 -17.85 10.00 4.28
N VAL A 15 -16.58 10.33 4.45
CA VAL A 15 -16.07 11.23 5.49
C VAL A 15 -15.43 12.47 4.85
N PRO A 16 -15.35 13.61 5.56
CA PRO A 16 -14.62 14.77 5.06
C PRO A 16 -13.16 14.42 4.76
N ILE A 17 -12.68 14.84 3.59
CA ILE A 17 -11.27 14.69 3.21
C ILE A 17 -10.44 15.73 3.97
N PRO A 18 -9.35 15.35 4.66
CA PRO A 18 -8.44 16.31 5.29
C PRO A 18 -7.85 17.29 4.28
N GLN A 19 -7.60 18.54 4.71
CA GLN A 19 -7.15 19.62 3.82
C GLN A 19 -5.82 19.28 3.12
N GLU A 20 -4.88 18.68 3.84
CA GLU A 20 -3.60 18.24 3.29
C GLU A 20 -3.74 17.19 2.18
N ILE A 21 -4.81 16.39 2.21
CA ILE A 21 -5.09 15.39 1.16
C ILE A 21 -5.76 16.05 -0.04
N LEU A 22 -6.60 17.07 0.17
CA LEU A 22 -7.15 17.87 -0.92
C LEU A 22 -6.04 18.59 -1.69
N GLU A 23 -5.10 19.23 -0.97
CA GLU A 23 -3.95 19.92 -1.56
C GLU A 23 -3.02 18.94 -2.32
N GLU A 24 -2.81 17.73 -1.78
CA GLU A 24 -2.09 16.64 -2.46
C GLU A 24 -2.76 16.25 -3.78
N ILE A 25 -4.09 16.16 -3.81
CA ILE A 25 -4.86 15.84 -5.01
C ILE A 25 -4.83 16.98 -6.03
N GLU A 26 -4.99 18.22 -5.57
CA GLU A 26 -4.93 19.42 -6.42
C GLU A 26 -3.56 19.56 -7.07
N THR A 27 -2.48 19.33 -6.31
CA THR A 27 -1.12 19.29 -6.85
C THR A 27 -0.99 18.24 -7.96
N PHE A 28 -1.61 17.07 -7.80
CA PHE A 28 -1.61 16.04 -8.84
C PHE A 28 -2.39 16.48 -10.09
N GLU A 29 -3.57 17.09 -9.91
CA GLU A 29 -4.40 17.61 -11.01
C GLU A 29 -3.68 18.72 -11.79
N ASP A 30 -2.98 19.61 -11.10
CA ASP A 30 -2.18 20.67 -11.71
C ASP A 30 -1.01 20.12 -12.54
N GLU A 31 -0.29 19.11 -12.03
CA GLU A 31 0.77 18.47 -12.82
C GLU A 31 0.24 17.68 -14.02
N VAL A 32 -0.98 17.13 -13.94
CA VAL A 32 -1.67 16.56 -15.11
C VAL A 32 -1.98 17.65 -16.13
N ASN A 33 -2.47 18.82 -15.71
CA ASN A 33 -2.74 19.94 -16.61
C ASN A 33 -1.46 20.44 -17.28
N ARG A 34 -0.37 20.58 -16.53
CA ARG A 34 0.95 20.97 -17.04
C ARG A 34 1.53 19.96 -18.03
N LEU A 35 1.32 18.66 -17.80
CA LEU A 35 1.68 17.64 -18.78
C LEU A 35 0.88 17.81 -20.09
N GLN A 36 -0.42 18.07 -19.98
CA GLN A 36 -1.32 18.20 -21.12
C GLN A 36 -1.09 19.48 -21.94
N SER A 37 -0.71 20.59 -21.29
CA SER A 37 -0.30 21.83 -21.95
C SER A 37 1.09 21.76 -22.59
N GLY A 38 1.90 20.77 -22.20
CA GLY A 38 3.29 20.63 -22.64
C GLY A 38 4.31 21.38 -21.76
N ASP A 39 3.87 21.97 -20.65
CA ASP A 39 4.73 22.68 -19.69
C ASP A 39 5.62 21.74 -18.88
N THR A 40 5.18 20.50 -18.63
CA THR A 40 5.95 19.45 -17.94
C THR A 40 6.26 18.30 -18.91
N PRO A 41 7.54 18.00 -19.18
CA PRO A 41 7.93 16.83 -19.97
C PRO A 41 7.47 15.50 -19.35
N SER A 42 7.13 14.51 -20.19
CA SER A 42 6.61 13.20 -19.74
C SER A 42 7.58 12.42 -18.86
N ASP A 43 8.88 12.55 -19.10
CA ASP A 43 9.95 11.96 -18.30
C ASP A 43 10.08 12.58 -16.90
N VAL A 44 9.70 13.85 -16.74
CA VAL A 44 9.59 14.52 -15.44
C VAL A 44 8.29 14.12 -14.73
N PHE A 45 7.16 14.06 -15.45
CA PHE A 45 5.87 13.66 -14.88
C PHE A 45 5.85 12.20 -14.42
N LYS A 46 6.58 11.31 -15.12
CA LYS A 46 6.60 9.87 -14.84
C LYS A 46 6.99 9.52 -13.39
N PRO A 47 8.15 9.94 -12.84
CA PRO A 47 8.48 9.68 -11.44
C PRO A 47 7.50 10.33 -10.47
N PHE A 48 6.99 11.53 -10.77
CA PHE A 48 5.97 12.22 -9.97
C PHE A 48 4.72 11.35 -9.81
N ARG A 49 4.03 10.99 -10.90
CA ARG A 49 2.78 10.19 -10.81
C ARG A 49 2.99 8.81 -10.16
N LEU A 50 4.19 8.25 -10.26
CA LEU A 50 4.52 6.98 -9.61
C LEU A 50 4.48 7.09 -8.09
N GLN A 51 4.84 8.23 -7.49
CA GLN A 51 4.70 8.42 -6.05
C GLN A 51 3.22 8.48 -5.62
N TYR A 52 2.31 8.82 -6.54
CA TYR A 52 0.86 8.82 -6.34
C TYR A 52 0.20 7.47 -6.66
N GLY A 53 0.98 6.40 -6.86
CA GLY A 53 0.42 5.07 -7.16
C GLY A 53 -0.05 4.88 -8.60
N ILE A 54 0.30 5.80 -9.50
CA ILE A 54 -0.20 5.84 -10.88
C ILE A 54 0.88 5.39 -11.86
N TYR A 55 0.69 4.24 -12.49
CA TYR A 55 1.57 3.75 -13.56
C TYR A 55 0.96 4.02 -14.94
N GLY A 56 1.81 4.46 -15.87
CA GLY A 56 1.45 4.39 -17.29
C GLY A 56 1.33 2.96 -17.76
N GLN A 57 0.41 2.73 -18.69
CA GLN A 57 0.28 1.46 -19.39
C GLN A 57 0.94 1.53 -20.78
N ARG A 58 0.99 0.38 -21.47
CA ARG A 58 1.43 0.34 -22.87
C ARG A 58 0.44 1.02 -23.81
N GLN A 59 -0.85 0.98 -23.44
CA GLN A 59 -1.91 1.67 -24.14
C GLN A 59 -1.80 3.18 -23.87
N PRO A 60 -1.97 4.02 -24.90
CA PRO A 60 -1.89 5.47 -24.76
C PRO A 60 -2.98 6.00 -23.82
N ASP A 61 -2.66 7.10 -23.14
CA ASP A 61 -3.57 7.93 -22.33
C ASP A 61 -4.30 7.26 -21.15
N VAL A 62 -4.00 5.99 -20.86
CA VAL A 62 -4.58 5.24 -19.76
C VAL A 62 -3.56 4.80 -18.73
N GLN A 63 -4.03 4.65 -17.50
CA GLN A 63 -3.24 4.44 -16.30
C GLN A 63 -3.68 3.15 -15.59
N MET A 64 -2.72 2.55 -14.89
CA MET A 64 -2.98 1.62 -13.80
C MET A 64 -2.93 2.40 -12.49
N ILE A 65 -4.00 2.32 -11.70
CA ILE A 65 -4.07 2.91 -10.36
C ILE A 65 -3.91 1.80 -9.34
N ARG A 66 -2.93 1.92 -8.45
CA ARG A 66 -2.78 1.03 -7.30
C ARG A 66 -3.28 1.70 -6.03
N ILE A 67 -4.27 1.08 -5.41
CA ILE A 67 -4.83 1.48 -4.13
C ILE A 67 -4.01 0.80 -3.04
N LYS A 68 -3.41 1.59 -2.13
CA LYS A 68 -2.60 1.09 -1.02
C LYS A 68 -3.51 0.64 0.11
N ILE A 69 -3.45 -0.63 0.46
CA ILE A 69 -4.32 -1.25 1.47
C ILE A 69 -3.44 -1.87 2.55
N PRO A 70 -3.00 -1.08 3.56
CA PRO A 70 -2.21 -1.59 4.67
C PRO A 70 -2.74 -2.92 5.19
N PHE A 71 -1.84 -3.88 5.42
CA PHE A 71 -2.11 -5.24 5.90
C PHE A 71 -3.18 -6.05 5.12
N GLY A 72 -3.66 -5.54 3.98
CA GLY A 72 -4.78 -6.11 3.23
C GLY A 72 -6.15 -5.87 3.86
N GLY A 73 -6.26 -4.96 4.83
CA GLY A 73 -7.53 -4.68 5.52
C GLY A 73 -8.42 -3.72 4.78
N LEU A 74 -9.64 -4.17 4.46
CA LEU A 74 -10.74 -3.34 3.98
C LEU A 74 -12.02 -3.64 4.74
N ASN A 75 -12.84 -2.63 4.96
CA ASN A 75 -14.23 -2.83 5.34
C ASN A 75 -15.16 -2.88 4.10
N ALA A 76 -16.42 -3.27 4.31
CA ALA A 76 -17.39 -3.38 3.22
C ALA A 76 -17.68 -2.04 2.52
N ASN A 77 -17.65 -0.92 3.23
CA ASN A 77 -17.89 0.41 2.67
C ASN A 77 -16.78 0.82 1.69
N GLN A 78 -15.53 0.63 2.11
CA GLN A 78 -14.34 0.84 1.29
C GLN A 78 -14.35 -0.02 0.04
N LEU A 79 -14.67 -1.32 0.17
CA LEU A 79 -14.73 -2.22 -0.98
C LEU A 79 -15.83 -1.81 -1.99
N ARG A 80 -16.98 -1.31 -1.51
CA ARG A 80 -18.03 -0.76 -2.39
C ARG A 80 -17.56 0.48 -3.14
N GLN A 81 -16.81 1.37 -2.48
CA GLN A 81 -16.25 2.55 -3.16
C GLN A 81 -15.23 2.16 -4.22
N VAL A 82 -14.40 1.13 -3.97
CA VAL A 82 -13.48 0.58 -4.98
C VAL A 82 -14.25 -0.03 -6.17
N ALA A 83 -15.36 -0.74 -5.91
CA ALA A 83 -16.22 -1.28 -6.97
C ALA A 83 -16.89 -0.16 -7.80
N ASP A 84 -17.47 0.84 -7.15
CA ASP A 84 -18.05 2.04 -7.80
C ASP A 84 -17.03 2.73 -8.72
N ILE A 85 -15.79 2.89 -8.24
CA ILE A 85 -14.70 3.46 -9.04
C ILE A 85 -14.35 2.56 -10.23
N ALA A 86 -14.27 1.24 -10.02
CA ALA A 86 -13.92 0.30 -11.07
C ALA A 86 -14.96 0.28 -12.19
N ASP A 87 -16.24 0.31 -11.84
CA ASP A 87 -17.37 0.33 -12.79
C ASP A 87 -17.47 1.66 -13.52
N THR A 88 -17.20 2.78 -12.84
CA THR A 88 -17.38 4.13 -13.40
C THR A 88 -16.19 4.60 -14.24
N PHE A 89 -14.95 4.35 -13.79
CA PHE A 89 -13.75 4.97 -14.36
C PHE A 89 -12.75 3.98 -14.95
N ALA A 90 -12.95 2.67 -14.74
CA ALA A 90 -12.08 1.61 -15.24
C ALA A 90 -12.87 0.66 -16.15
N THR A 91 -12.64 -0.65 -16.01
CA THR A 91 -13.24 -1.70 -16.84
C THR A 91 -14.22 -2.60 -16.08
N GLY A 92 -14.63 -2.19 -14.88
CA GLY A 92 -15.40 -3.04 -13.94
C GLY A 92 -14.56 -4.16 -13.31
N VAL A 93 -13.23 -4.14 -13.46
CA VAL A 93 -12.33 -5.18 -12.95
C VAL A 93 -11.31 -4.60 -11.97
N GLY A 94 -11.32 -5.13 -10.75
CA GLY A 94 -10.28 -4.91 -9.73
C GLY A 94 -9.35 -6.11 -9.58
N HIS A 95 -8.04 -5.90 -9.71
CA HIS A 95 -7.05 -6.97 -9.57
C HIS A 95 -6.44 -6.96 -8.17
N VAL A 96 -6.67 -8.02 -7.39
CA VAL A 96 -5.97 -8.23 -6.11
C VAL A 96 -4.51 -8.59 -6.38
N THR A 97 -3.58 -7.87 -5.77
CA THR A 97 -2.15 -8.08 -5.98
C THR A 97 -1.57 -9.09 -4.99
N THR A 98 -0.38 -9.61 -5.31
CA THR A 98 0.42 -10.43 -4.39
C THR A 98 0.93 -9.67 -3.15
N ARG A 99 0.61 -8.37 -3.03
CA ARG A 99 0.89 -7.54 -1.84
C ARG A 99 -0.40 -6.98 -1.23
N GLN A 100 -1.52 -7.64 -1.40
CA GLN A 100 -2.80 -7.32 -0.75
C GLN A 100 -3.42 -5.95 -1.15
N ASP A 101 -2.82 -5.24 -2.10
CA ASP A 101 -3.43 -4.06 -2.75
C ASP A 101 -4.46 -4.46 -3.82
N ILE A 102 -5.23 -3.47 -4.29
CA ILE A 102 -6.09 -3.59 -5.47
C ILE A 102 -5.55 -2.68 -6.58
N GLN A 103 -5.54 -3.18 -7.82
CA GLN A 103 -5.18 -2.42 -9.02
C GLN A 103 -6.37 -2.27 -9.97
N LEU A 104 -6.58 -1.06 -10.44
CA LEU A 104 -7.53 -0.72 -11.51
C LEU A 104 -6.73 -0.38 -12.77
N HIS A 105 -7.20 -0.84 -13.92
CA HIS A 105 -6.54 -0.62 -15.21
C HIS A 105 -7.46 0.13 -16.18
N PHE A 106 -6.84 0.70 -17.22
CA PHE A 106 -7.48 1.44 -18.30
C PHE A 106 -8.15 2.74 -17.87
N VAL A 107 -7.66 3.35 -16.78
CA VAL A 107 -8.20 4.60 -16.28
C VAL A 107 -7.64 5.79 -17.06
N PRO A 108 -8.47 6.62 -17.71
CA PRO A 108 -7.97 7.83 -18.37
C PRO A 108 -7.33 8.80 -17.36
N LEU A 109 -6.18 9.38 -17.71
CA LEU A 109 -5.40 10.21 -16.78
C LEU A 109 -6.22 11.36 -16.14
N ARG A 110 -7.11 11.99 -16.92
CA ARG A 110 -8.00 13.08 -16.46
C ARG A 110 -8.95 12.70 -15.32
N HIS A 111 -9.23 11.41 -15.12
CA HIS A 111 -10.13 10.94 -14.06
C HIS A 111 -9.39 10.57 -12.77
N VAL A 112 -8.06 10.55 -12.78
CA VAL A 112 -7.27 10.08 -11.64
C VAL A 112 -7.47 10.96 -10.41
N GLY A 113 -7.52 12.29 -10.55
CA GLY A 113 -7.78 13.20 -9.43
C GLY A 113 -9.14 12.94 -8.77
N THR A 114 -10.20 12.78 -9.56
CA THR A 114 -11.54 12.39 -9.08
C THR A 114 -11.53 11.07 -8.32
N ILE A 115 -10.79 10.07 -8.83
CA ILE A 115 -10.65 8.76 -8.18
C ILE A 115 -9.93 8.90 -6.85
N MET A 116 -8.87 9.71 -6.78
CA MET A 116 -8.17 9.97 -5.53
C MET A 116 -9.09 10.61 -4.49
N ARG A 117 -9.96 11.57 -4.88
CA ARG A 117 -10.97 12.15 -3.97
C ARG A 117 -11.95 11.10 -3.46
N LYS A 118 -12.52 10.29 -4.36
CA LYS A 118 -13.43 9.20 -3.99
C LYS A 118 -12.81 8.15 -3.07
N LEU A 119 -11.52 7.84 -3.25
CA LEU A 119 -10.79 6.95 -2.34
C LEU A 119 -10.59 7.61 -0.97
N ALA A 120 -10.21 8.89 -0.94
CA ALA A 120 -9.99 9.63 0.29
C ALA A 120 -11.28 9.79 1.12
N GLU A 121 -12.45 9.92 0.47
CA GLU A 121 -13.78 9.94 1.10
C GLU A 121 -14.08 8.69 1.93
N VAL A 122 -13.37 7.58 1.71
CA VAL A 122 -13.51 6.33 2.50
C VAL A 122 -12.19 5.93 3.19
N GLU A 123 -11.32 6.90 3.43
CA GLU A 123 -10.02 6.74 4.10
C GLU A 123 -9.04 5.80 3.38
N LEU A 124 -9.16 5.67 2.05
CA LEU A 124 -8.21 4.98 1.19
C LEU A 124 -7.27 5.96 0.49
N THR A 125 -6.12 5.47 0.03
CA THR A 125 -5.13 6.28 -0.67
C THR A 125 -4.39 5.47 -1.74
N THR A 126 -3.84 6.17 -2.73
CA THR A 126 -2.90 5.62 -3.72
C THR A 126 -1.45 6.08 -3.44
N ARG A 127 -1.26 7.00 -2.49
CA ARG A 127 0.03 7.59 -2.14
C ARG A 127 1.02 6.50 -1.75
N GLU A 128 2.22 6.56 -2.34
CA GLU A 128 3.34 5.65 -2.09
C GLU A 128 3.02 4.16 -2.32
N ALA A 129 2.01 3.84 -3.14
CA ALA A 129 1.76 2.47 -3.58
C ALA A 129 2.81 1.98 -4.59
N CYS A 130 3.50 2.92 -5.23
CA CYS A 130 4.42 2.75 -6.34
C CYS A 130 5.74 3.52 -6.11
N ALA A 131 6.52 3.85 -7.14
CA ALA A 131 7.83 4.55 -7.02
C ALA A 131 8.89 3.87 -6.11
N ASN A 132 9.91 4.65 -5.73
CA ASN A 132 10.95 4.28 -4.78
C ASN A 132 10.55 4.73 -3.37
N THR A 133 9.54 4.06 -2.83
CA THR A 133 9.01 4.27 -1.49
C THR A 133 8.76 2.90 -0.85
N VAL A 134 8.38 2.91 0.42
CA VAL A 134 7.81 1.78 1.13
C VAL A 134 6.48 1.43 0.47
N ARG A 135 6.45 0.24 -0.14
CA ARG A 135 5.25 -0.35 -0.75
C ARG A 135 4.25 -0.73 0.32
N ASN A 136 3.15 -1.37 -0.06
CA ASN A 136 2.20 -1.83 0.93
C ASN A 136 2.88 -2.70 2.00
N VAL A 137 2.61 -2.41 3.27
CA VAL A 137 3.06 -3.19 4.42
C VAL A 137 2.08 -4.35 4.56
N THR A 138 2.54 -5.55 4.25
CA THR A 138 1.69 -6.74 4.20
C THR A 138 1.65 -7.46 5.53
N ALA A 139 0.56 -8.19 5.80
CA ALA A 139 0.43 -9.03 7.00
C ALA A 139 -0.17 -10.40 6.65
N CYS A 140 -0.18 -11.33 7.60
CA CYS A 140 -0.96 -12.57 7.46
C CYS A 140 -2.44 -12.26 7.21
N ALA A 141 -3.04 -12.86 6.19
CA ALA A 141 -4.44 -12.61 5.83
C ALA A 141 -5.46 -13.05 6.90
N LEU A 142 -5.04 -13.92 7.84
CA LEU A 142 -5.86 -14.40 8.96
C LEU A 142 -5.39 -13.84 10.31
N ALA A 143 -4.56 -12.78 10.33
CA ALA A 143 -4.10 -12.17 11.58
C ALA A 143 -5.31 -11.73 12.45
N GLY A 144 -5.26 -12.03 13.75
CA GLY A 144 -6.32 -11.74 14.72
C GLY A 144 -7.40 -12.83 14.84
N VAL A 145 -7.44 -13.79 13.91
CA VAL A 145 -8.39 -14.91 13.92
C VAL A 145 -7.72 -16.27 13.70
N CYS A 146 -6.43 -16.30 13.41
CA CYS A 146 -5.69 -17.52 13.13
C CYS A 146 -5.40 -18.29 14.43
N PRO A 147 -5.86 -19.55 14.59
CA PRO A 147 -5.61 -20.30 15.83
C PRO A 147 -4.13 -20.59 16.12
N GLY A 148 -3.27 -20.49 15.10
CA GLY A 148 -1.84 -20.76 15.21
C GLY A 148 -0.97 -19.52 15.36
N GLU A 149 -1.55 -18.32 15.48
CA GLU A 149 -0.76 -17.11 15.67
C GLU A 149 -0.21 -16.98 17.10
N VAL A 150 0.98 -16.41 17.22
CA VAL A 150 1.60 -16.10 18.51
C VAL A 150 0.87 -14.92 19.17
N PHE A 151 0.52 -13.93 18.36
CA PHE A 151 -0.36 -12.80 18.65
C PHE A 151 -0.79 -12.12 17.33
N ASP A 152 -1.84 -11.31 17.38
CA ASP A 152 -2.33 -10.53 16.24
C ASP A 152 -1.31 -9.45 15.81
N VAL A 153 -0.80 -9.56 14.57
CA VAL A 153 0.17 -8.61 14.02
C VAL A 153 -0.47 -7.39 13.34
N THR A 154 -1.80 -7.36 13.20
CA THR A 154 -2.54 -6.32 12.49
C THR A 154 -2.26 -4.92 13.05
N PRO A 155 -2.28 -4.67 14.38
CA PRO A 155 -2.00 -3.33 14.93
C PRO A 155 -0.60 -2.82 14.60
N TYR A 156 0.38 -3.72 14.50
CA TYR A 156 1.78 -3.36 14.24
C TYR A 156 2.00 -3.07 12.76
N ALA A 157 1.46 -3.91 11.87
CA ALA A 157 1.50 -3.67 10.43
C ALA A 157 0.78 -2.36 10.08
N LYS A 158 -0.37 -2.11 10.70
CA LYS A 158 -1.12 -0.85 10.59
C LYS A 158 -0.26 0.34 11.05
N THR A 159 0.29 0.28 12.26
CA THR A 159 1.11 1.37 12.83
C THR A 159 2.31 1.68 11.95
N VAL A 160 3.08 0.68 11.51
CA VAL A 160 4.22 0.90 10.62
C VAL A 160 3.80 1.48 9.27
N ALA A 161 2.70 0.99 8.68
CA ALA A 161 2.21 1.51 7.41
C ALA A 161 1.85 3.00 7.48
N TYR A 162 1.08 3.39 8.51
CA TYR A 162 0.64 4.77 8.66
C TYR A 162 1.74 5.70 9.17
N HIS A 163 2.69 5.20 9.98
CA HIS A 163 3.87 5.96 10.40
C HIS A 163 4.76 6.36 9.22
N LEU A 164 4.90 5.47 8.23
CA LEU A 164 5.74 5.68 7.06
C LEU A 164 5.01 6.39 5.91
N LEU A 165 3.68 6.39 5.91
CA LEU A 165 2.87 7.05 4.90
C LEU A 165 3.04 8.56 4.99
N ARG A 166 3.47 9.22 3.92
CA ARG A 166 3.78 10.66 3.87
C ARG A 166 4.90 11.10 4.81
N ASN A 167 5.66 10.15 5.35
CA ASN A 167 6.81 10.44 6.19
C ASN A 167 7.97 10.96 5.34
N PRO A 168 8.71 12.01 5.76
CA PRO A 168 9.89 12.51 5.04
C PRO A 168 10.95 11.43 4.75
N LEU A 169 11.08 10.43 5.62
CA LEU A 169 11.98 9.28 5.44
C LEU A 169 11.58 8.36 4.26
N ASN A 170 10.39 8.55 3.69
CA ASN A 170 9.77 7.64 2.71
C ASN A 170 9.32 8.36 1.42
N GLN A 171 10.00 9.44 1.03
CA GLN A 171 9.62 10.18 -0.17
C GLN A 171 10.48 9.84 -1.40
N SER A 172 11.74 9.46 -1.21
CA SER A 172 12.67 9.24 -2.32
C SER A 172 13.80 8.26 -1.99
N LEU A 173 13.44 6.99 -1.73
CA LEU A 173 14.43 5.95 -1.47
C LEU A 173 15.24 5.59 -2.75
N PRO A 174 16.37 4.85 -2.65
CA PRO A 174 17.12 4.41 -3.83
C PRO A 174 16.33 3.42 -4.68
N ARG A 175 15.48 2.61 -4.04
CA ARG A 175 14.54 1.70 -4.71
C ARG A 175 13.27 1.44 -3.90
N LYS A 176 12.36 0.65 -4.45
CA LYS A 176 11.18 0.14 -3.74
C LYS A 176 11.62 -0.62 -2.48
N PHE A 177 10.94 -0.36 -1.37
CA PHE A 177 11.18 -1.02 -0.09
C PHE A 177 9.91 -1.76 0.35
N LYS A 178 10.05 -2.98 0.86
CA LYS A 178 8.93 -3.87 1.16
C LYS A 178 9.02 -4.36 2.60
N ILE A 179 7.92 -4.22 3.32
CA ILE A 179 7.80 -4.67 4.71
C ILE A 179 6.69 -5.71 4.79
N ALA A 180 6.91 -6.77 5.58
CA ALA A 180 5.91 -7.79 5.88
C ALA A 180 5.91 -8.22 7.34
N PHE A 181 4.71 -8.54 7.84
CA PHE A 181 4.47 -9.05 9.17
C PHE A 181 3.86 -10.46 9.12
N SER A 182 4.40 -11.39 9.91
CA SER A 182 3.81 -12.70 10.11
C SER A 182 3.47 -12.94 11.57
N GLY A 183 2.26 -13.44 11.83
CA GLY A 183 1.80 -13.80 13.17
C GLY A 183 2.28 -15.17 13.67
N CYS A 184 2.88 -16.00 12.81
CA CYS A 184 3.30 -17.35 13.21
C CYS A 184 4.51 -17.86 12.42
N LYS A 185 5.06 -19.00 12.89
CA LYS A 185 6.19 -19.69 12.25
C LYS A 185 5.92 -20.23 10.85
N HIS A 186 4.64 -20.38 10.45
CA HIS A 186 4.30 -20.80 9.08
C HIS A 186 4.63 -19.71 8.07
N ASP A 187 4.58 -18.44 8.50
CA ASP A 187 4.96 -17.30 7.69
C ASP A 187 4.22 -17.16 6.35
N CYS A 188 2.89 -17.08 6.43
CA CYS A 188 2.03 -16.80 5.28
C CYS A 188 2.38 -15.48 4.57
N ALA A 189 3.02 -14.54 5.27
CA ALA A 189 3.42 -13.24 4.73
C ALA A 189 4.74 -13.29 3.95
N LEU A 190 5.42 -14.44 3.94
CA LEU A 190 6.68 -14.67 3.23
C LEU A 190 7.74 -13.63 3.61
N THR A 191 7.96 -13.46 4.92
CA THR A 191 8.92 -12.46 5.43
C THR A 191 10.34 -12.57 4.83
N PRO A 192 10.89 -13.76 4.46
CA PRO A 192 12.21 -13.86 3.83
C PRO A 192 12.37 -13.20 2.46
N ILE A 193 11.30 -12.80 1.77
CA ILE A 193 11.39 -12.17 0.44
C ILE A 193 11.18 -10.64 0.46
N HIS A 194 11.17 -10.06 1.66
CA HIS A 194 10.95 -8.65 1.93
C HIS A 194 12.25 -7.95 2.34
N ASP A 195 12.32 -6.63 2.10
CA ASP A 195 13.45 -5.82 2.54
C ASP A 195 13.53 -5.79 4.08
N VAL A 196 12.36 -5.76 4.75
CA VAL A 196 12.19 -6.04 6.18
C VAL A 196 11.05 -7.04 6.38
N GLY A 197 11.33 -8.12 7.11
CA GLY A 197 10.36 -9.12 7.51
C GLY A 197 10.31 -9.24 9.03
N LEU A 198 9.10 -9.26 9.59
CA LEU A 198 8.86 -9.25 11.04
C LEU A 198 7.98 -10.44 11.42
N LEU A 199 8.56 -11.42 12.10
CA LEU A 199 7.86 -12.62 12.55
C LEU A 199 7.55 -12.52 14.04
N ALA A 200 6.29 -12.66 14.40
CA ALA A 200 5.83 -12.67 15.79
C ALA A 200 6.48 -13.82 16.56
N VAL A 201 7.12 -13.48 17.68
CA VAL A 201 7.77 -14.42 18.60
C VAL A 201 7.53 -13.99 20.05
N ARG A 202 7.82 -14.88 20.99
CA ARG A 202 7.96 -14.54 22.41
C ARG A 202 9.40 -14.81 22.83
N ASN A 203 9.96 -13.93 23.65
CA ASN A 203 11.26 -14.19 24.27
C ASN A 203 11.14 -15.32 25.33
N PRO A 204 12.24 -15.78 25.96
CA PRO A 204 12.19 -16.82 26.99
C PRO A 204 11.32 -16.48 28.21
N GLU A 205 11.06 -15.19 28.47
CA GLU A 205 10.21 -14.69 29.56
C GLU A 205 8.73 -14.59 29.15
N GLY A 206 8.39 -14.94 27.89
CA GLY A 206 7.04 -14.87 27.35
C GLY A 206 6.62 -13.50 26.81
N VAL A 207 7.51 -12.50 26.84
CA VAL A 207 7.27 -11.14 26.33
C VAL A 207 7.15 -11.18 24.80
N PRO A 208 6.06 -10.65 24.23
CA PRO A 208 5.86 -10.69 22.79
C PRO A 208 6.74 -9.65 22.08
N GLY A 209 7.22 -10.02 20.89
CA GLY A 209 8.08 -9.17 20.05
C GLY A 209 8.24 -9.78 18.66
N PHE A 210 9.27 -9.36 17.93
CA PHE A 210 9.47 -9.78 16.55
C PHE A 210 10.89 -10.27 16.27
N LYS A 211 11.02 -11.41 15.60
CA LYS A 211 12.25 -11.75 14.89
C LYS A 211 12.30 -10.92 13.61
N MET A 212 13.38 -10.18 13.40
CA MET A 212 13.57 -9.31 12.25
C MET A 212 14.55 -9.93 11.25
N VAL A 213 14.09 -10.08 10.00
CA VAL A 213 14.92 -10.46 8.85
C VAL A 213 15.01 -9.29 7.88
N VAL A 214 16.14 -9.13 7.19
CA VAL A 214 16.36 -8.00 6.27
C VAL A 214 17.07 -8.41 4.97
N GLY A 215 16.86 -7.62 3.92
CA GLY A 215 17.58 -7.75 2.64
C GLY A 215 17.09 -8.86 1.71
N GLY A 216 15.82 -9.27 1.85
CA GLY A 216 15.18 -10.25 0.97
C GLY A 216 14.65 -9.63 -0.31
N GLY A 217 14.61 -10.41 -1.39
CA GLY A 217 14.04 -9.96 -2.65
C GLY A 217 14.08 -11.00 -3.76
N LEU A 218 13.07 -10.97 -4.62
CA LEU A 218 12.92 -11.85 -5.79
C LEU A 218 13.20 -11.08 -7.10
N GLY A 219 14.25 -10.25 -7.10
CA GLY A 219 14.71 -9.54 -8.29
C GLY A 219 15.37 -10.47 -9.31
N SER A 220 16.09 -9.90 -10.28
CA SER A 220 16.92 -10.68 -11.22
C SER A 220 17.94 -11.57 -10.51
N THR A 221 18.42 -11.13 -9.35
CA THR A 221 19.27 -11.90 -8.45
C THR A 221 18.51 -12.16 -7.16
N PRO A 222 17.79 -13.29 -7.04
CA PRO A 222 16.97 -13.56 -5.86
C PRO A 222 17.85 -13.79 -4.63
N ARG A 223 17.43 -13.25 -3.49
CA ARG A 223 18.09 -13.40 -2.18
C ARG A 223 17.04 -13.58 -1.10
N LEU A 224 17.29 -14.51 -0.19
CA LEU A 224 16.53 -14.60 1.05
C LEU A 224 17.07 -13.59 2.04
N ALA A 225 16.17 -12.98 2.80
CA ALA A 225 16.50 -12.11 3.90
C ALA A 225 17.31 -12.87 4.95
N LYS A 226 18.24 -12.16 5.59
CA LYS A 226 19.04 -12.69 6.70
C LYS A 226 18.49 -12.19 8.01
N VAL A 227 18.63 -12.98 9.07
CA VAL A 227 18.29 -12.53 10.41
C VAL A 227 19.18 -11.37 10.80
N LEU A 228 18.56 -10.24 11.16
CA LEU A 228 19.24 -9.09 11.75
C LEU A 228 19.13 -9.13 13.28
N HIS A 229 17.92 -9.37 13.77
CA HIS A 229 17.64 -9.50 15.20
C HIS A 229 16.79 -10.75 15.44
N GLU A 230 17.22 -11.60 16.36
CA GLU A 230 16.41 -12.74 16.81
C GLU A 230 15.18 -12.29 17.62
N PHE A 231 15.26 -11.11 18.25
CA PHE A 231 14.17 -10.50 18.99
C PHE A 231 14.28 -8.97 18.96
N VAL A 232 13.19 -8.32 18.55
CA VAL A 232 12.95 -6.87 18.59
C VAL A 232 11.74 -6.65 19.50
N PRO A 233 11.90 -5.92 20.62
CA PRO A 233 10.79 -5.51 21.47
C PRO A 233 9.75 -4.69 20.68
N MET A 234 8.50 -4.70 21.10
CA MET A 234 7.42 -4.00 20.37
C MET A 234 7.66 -2.49 20.30
N GLU A 235 8.19 -1.91 21.36
CA GLU A 235 8.54 -0.49 21.49
C GLU A 235 9.67 -0.07 20.52
N GLU A 236 10.51 -1.02 20.10
CA GLU A 236 11.63 -0.77 19.19
C GLU A 236 11.27 -1.00 17.71
N LEU A 237 10.02 -1.38 17.39
CA LEU A 237 9.59 -1.64 16.01
C LEU A 237 9.81 -0.45 15.08
N ILE A 238 9.37 0.73 15.51
CA ILE A 238 9.47 1.96 14.72
C ILE A 238 10.93 2.42 14.60
N PRO A 239 11.69 2.58 15.71
CA PRO A 239 13.12 2.88 15.63
C PRO A 239 13.92 1.92 14.74
N ALA A 240 13.70 0.60 14.87
CA ALA A 240 14.39 -0.40 14.06
C ALA A 240 14.01 -0.30 12.58
N THR A 241 12.73 -0.09 12.26
CA THR A 241 12.27 0.06 10.88
C THR A 241 12.82 1.34 10.24
N GLU A 242 12.84 2.46 10.96
CA GLU A 242 13.45 3.71 10.49
C GLU A 242 14.97 3.58 10.30
N ALA A 243 15.66 2.90 11.22
CA ALA A 243 17.09 2.66 11.08
C ALA A 243 17.40 1.88 9.80
N MET A 244 16.59 0.87 9.47
CA MET A 244 16.73 0.12 8.22
C MET A 244 16.47 0.98 6.98
N LEU A 245 15.47 1.86 7.02
CA LEU A 245 15.20 2.82 5.95
C LEU A 245 16.37 3.79 5.75
N LYS A 246 16.90 4.35 6.83
CA LYS A 246 18.05 5.27 6.79
C LYS A 246 19.30 4.58 6.24
N VAL A 247 19.57 3.34 6.64
CA VAL A 247 20.70 2.56 6.08
C VAL A 247 20.48 2.27 4.59
N PHE A 248 19.25 2.01 4.18
CA PHE A 248 18.91 1.76 2.78
C PHE A 248 19.00 3.01 1.90
N ASP A 249 18.78 4.20 2.48
CA ASP A 249 18.81 5.50 1.79
C ASP A 249 20.23 6.08 1.62
N ASN A 250 21.22 5.54 2.35
CA ASN A 250 22.63 5.96 2.27
C ASN A 250 23.39 5.40 1.06
#